data_AF-A0A4Q3S578-F1
#
_entry.id   AF-A0A4Q3S578-F1
#
_cell.length_a   1.000
_cell.length_b   1.000
_cell.length_c   1.000
_cell.angle_alpha   90.00
_cell.angle_beta   90.00
_cell.angle_gamma   90.00
#
_symmetry.space_group_name_H-M   'P 1'
#
loop_
_entity.id
_entity.type
_entity.pdbx_description
1 polymer ?
#
loop_
_entity_poly.entity_id
_entity_poly.type
_entity_poly.pdbx_seq_one_letter_code
_entity_poly.pdbx_strand_id
1 'polypeptide(L)' 'MSSTRSTALALIAQYGGDAETIAMLRAAEYAALGDVQGLADWDAIIADIQRLDLDGPGAAALN' A
#
# COMPACT_ATOMS: atom_id res chain seq x y z
N MET A 1 -15.83 7.68 2.90
CA MET A 1 -14.52 7.48 3.53
C MET A 1 -14.08 6.06 3.25
N SER A 2 -13.39 5.84 2.14
CA SER A 2 -12.74 4.55 1.87
C SER A 2 -11.57 4.41 2.83
N SER A 3 -11.62 3.41 3.71
CA SER A 3 -10.52 3.11 4.63
C SER A 3 -9.27 2.74 3.83
N THR A 4 -8.09 3.20 4.24
CA THR A 4 -6.77 2.91 3.63
C THR A 4 -6.59 1.41 3.35
N ARG A 5 -7.09 0.58 4.27
CA ARG A 5 -7.11 -0.88 4.15
C ARG A 5 -7.90 -1.39 2.95
N SER A 6 -9.01 -0.76 2.60
CA SER A 6 -9.79 -1.16 1.42
C SER A 6 -9.03 -0.88 0.13
N THR A 7 -8.27 0.23 0.08
CA THR A 7 -7.41 0.55 -1.05
C THR A 7 -6.23 -0.42 -1.12
N ALA A 8 -5.59 -0.73 0.01
CA ALA A 8 -4.53 -1.73 0.09
C ALA A 8 -4.99 -3.09 -0.45
N LEU A 9 -6.15 -3.58 -0.03
CA LEU A 9 -6.73 -4.84 -0.51
C LEU A 9 -7.02 -4.82 -2.02
N ALA A 10 -7.53 -3.70 -2.54
CA ALA A 10 -7.79 -3.54 -3.97
C ALA A 10 -6.48 -3.57 -4.79
N LEU A 11 -5.43 -2.91 -4.31
CA LEU A 11 -4.11 -2.91 -4.94
C LEU A 11 -3.50 -4.31 -4.94
N ILE A 12 -3.55 -5.03 -3.82
CA ILE A 12 -3.09 -6.42 -3.73
C ILE A 12 -3.86 -7.32 -4.70
N ALA A 13 -5.19 -7.18 -4.77
CA ALA A 13 -6.00 -7.98 -5.68
C ALA A 13 -5.72 -7.70 -7.16
N GLN A 14 -5.35 -6.46 -7.50
CA GLN A 14 -5.10 -6.04 -8.88
C GLN A 14 -3.66 -6.26 -9.35
N TYR A 15 -2.69 -6.05 -8.47
CA TYR A 15 -1.27 -6.00 -8.79
C TYR A 15 -0.43 -7.06 -8.09
N GLY A 16 -1.00 -7.83 -7.14
CA GLY A 16 -0.28 -8.87 -6.41
C GLY A 16 0.97 -8.32 -5.72
N GLY A 17 2.12 -8.93 -5.99
CA GLY A 17 3.41 -8.52 -5.42
C GLY A 17 3.88 -7.12 -5.84
N ASP A 18 3.30 -6.54 -6.90
CA ASP A 18 3.63 -5.17 -7.33
C ASP A 18 2.80 -4.10 -6.60
N ALA A 19 1.85 -4.49 -5.76
CA ALA A 19 0.94 -3.56 -5.08
C ALA A 19 1.68 -2.47 -4.28
N GLU A 20 2.73 -2.84 -3.55
CA GLU A 20 3.55 -1.90 -2.79
C GLU A 20 4.30 -0.93 -3.72
N THR A 21 4.90 -1.43 -4.80
CA THR A 21 5.59 -0.62 -5.82
C THR A 21 4.63 0.42 -6.42
N ILE A 22 3.42 0.01 -6.79
CA ILE A 22 2.40 0.92 -7.32
C ILE A 22 2.01 1.97 -6.28
N ALA A 23 1.80 1.58 -5.02
CA ALA A 23 1.47 2.51 -3.94
C ALA A 23 2.60 3.52 -3.67
N MET A 24 3.87 3.10 -3.73
CA MET A 24 5.03 3.98 -3.60
C MET A 24 5.12 5.00 -4.74
N LEU A 25 4.87 4.58 -5.98
CA LEU A 25 4.84 5.50 -7.13
C LEU A 25 3.76 6.57 -6.98
N ARG A 26 2.60 6.19 -6.45
CA ARG A 26 1.52 7.15 -6.13
C ARG A 26 1.93 8.10 -5.02
N ALA A 27 2.48 7.61 -3.91
CA ALA A 27 2.98 8.45 -2.83
C ALA A 27 4.00 9.48 -3.35
N ALA A 28 4.92 9.07 -4.22
CA ALA A 28 5.89 9.97 -4.85
C ALA A 28 5.25 11.03 -5.75
N GLU A 29 4.15 10.71 -6.45
CA GLU A 29 3.36 11.67 -7.23
C GLU A 29 2.78 12.78 -6.33
N TYR A 30 2.16 12.42 -5.20
CA TYR A 30 1.62 13.40 -4.24
C TYR A 30 2.72 14.23 -3.57
N ALA A 31 3.85 13.60 -3.23
CA ALA A 31 5.01 14.31 -2.70
C ALA A 31 5.55 15.36 -3.69
N ALA A 32 5.68 15.00 -4.97
CA ALA A 32 6.15 15.91 -6.01
C ALA A 32 5.19 17.07 -6.26
N LEU A 33 3.88 16.85 -6.08
CA LEU A 33 2.85 17.88 -6.18
C LEU A 33 2.75 18.77 -4.92
N GLY A 34 3.48 18.44 -3.84
CA GLY A 34 3.39 19.12 -2.55
C GLY A 34 2.09 18.84 -1.79
N ASP A 35 1.36 17.79 -2.17
CA ASP A 35 0.14 17.35 -1.49
C ASP A 35 0.50 16.45 -0.30
N VAL A 36 0.68 17.10 0.85
CA VAL A 36 1.05 16.43 2.11
C VAL A 36 -0.05 15.48 2.60
N GLN A 37 -1.33 15.81 2.39
CA GLN A 37 -2.41 14.95 2.85
C GLN A 37 -2.50 13.70 1.97
N GLY A 38 -2.41 13.87 0.64
CA GLY A 38 -2.34 12.75 -0.29
C GLY A 38 -1.15 11.84 0.03
N LEU A 39 0.03 12.42 0.25
CA LEU A 39 1.21 11.65 0.67
C LEU A 39 0.95 10.83 1.94
N ALA A 40 0.41 11.46 2.99
CA ALA A 40 0.13 10.77 4.25
C ALA A 40 -0.90 9.64 4.10
N ASP A 41 -1.93 9.83 3.25
CA ASP A 41 -2.93 8.80 2.98
C ASP A 41 -2.30 7.59 2.26
N TRP A 42 -1.39 7.84 1.30
CA TRP A 42 -0.69 6.78 0.58
C TRP A 42 0.38 6.08 1.42
N ASP A 43 1.06 6.78 2.31
CA ASP A 43 1.96 6.17 3.31
C ASP A 43 1.19 5.19 4.21
N ALA A 44 -0.02 5.55 4.64
CA ALA A 44 -0.87 4.66 5.42
C ALA A 44 -1.32 3.41 4.62
N ILE A 45 -1.62 3.57 3.32
CA ILE A 45 -1.95 2.45 2.42
C ILE A 45 -0.75 1.50 2.25
N ILE A 46 0.47 2.03 2.07
CA ILE A 46 1.71 1.23 1.98
C ILE A 46 1.91 0.41 3.25
N ALA A 47 1.74 1.04 4.42
CA ALA A 47 1.85 0.33 5.70
C ALA A 47 0.78 -0.77 5.85
N ASP A 48 -0.43 -0.55 5.33
CA ASP A 48 -1.48 -1.58 5.29
C ASP A 48 -1.11 -2.73 4.35
N ILE A 49 -0.55 -2.46 3.17
CA ILE A 49 -0.06 -3.49 2.24
C ILE A 49 1.02 -4.36 2.89
N GLN A 50 2.04 -3.73 3.49
CA GLN A 50 3.13 -4.45 4.16
C GLN A 50 2.62 -5.34 5.30
N ARG A 51 1.68 -4.85 6.12
CA ARG A 51 1.07 -5.68 7.18
C ARG A 51 0.29 -6.86 6.59
N LEU A 52 -0.48 -6.64 5.53
CA LEU A 52 -1.26 -7.70 4.89
C LEU A 52 -0.39 -8.75 4.19
N ASP A 53 0.76 -8.35 3.65
CA ASP A 53 1.73 -9.27 3.04
C ASP A 53 2.46 -10.09 4.11
N LEU A 54 2.84 -9.45 5.23
CA LEU A 54 3.38 -10.12 6.42
C LEU A 54 2.36 -11.04 7.13
N ASP A 55 1.06 -10.77 7.03
CA ASP A 55 0.01 -11.67 7.55
C ASP A 55 -0.41 -12.73 6.51
N GLY A 56 0.11 -12.66 5.28
CA GLY A 56 -0.18 -13.57 4.19
C GLY A 56 0.62 -14.89 4.25
N PRO A 57 0.28 -15.89 3.42
CA PRO A 57 0.95 -17.20 3.40
C PRO A 57 2.47 -17.14 3.12
N GLY A 58 3.01 -15.99 2.71
CA GLY A 58 4.45 -15.75 2.56
C GLY A 58 5.23 -15.70 3.88
N ALA A 59 4.64 -15.16 4.96
CA ALA A 59 5.29 -15.13 6.27
C ALA A 59 5.29 -16.50 6.98
N ALA A 60 4.30 -17.33 6.70
CA ALA A 60 4.25 -18.72 7.18
C ALA A 60 5.30 -19.62 6.50
N ALA A 61 5.83 -19.24 5.33
CA ALA A 61 6.80 -20.02 4.57
C ALA A 61 8.25 -19.85 5.06
N LEU A 62 8.51 -18.95 6.00
CA LEU A 62 9.85 -18.63 6.53
C LEU A 62 10.08 -19.14 7.97
N ASN A 63 9.21 -20.01 8.51
CA ASN A 63 9.33 -20.57 9.87
C ASN A 63 9.51 -22.09 9.87
#